data_AF-A0AA38FMS3-F1
#
_entry.id   AF-A0AA38FMS3-F1
#
_cell.length_a   1.000
_cell.length_b   1.000
_cell.length_c   1.000
_cell.angle_alpha   90.00
_cell.angle_beta   90.00
_cell.angle_gamma   90.00
#
_symmetry.space_group_name_H-M   'P 1'
#
loop_
_entity.id
_entity.type
_entity.pdbx_description
1 polymer ?
#
loop_
_entity_poly.entity_id
_entity_poly.type
_entity_poly.pdbx_seq_one_letter_code
_entity_poly.pdbx_strand_id
1 'polypeptide(L)'
;MRDAIPELLETILLDVTDTDWRHLELAGLGGFRYYRRVPRDVELMRALVRRWDSHTCTFWFRTGEMTITHEDIYMILRLPITGDPIEITPREQQQRALV
;
A
#
# COMPACT_ATOMS: atom_id res chain seq x y z
N MET A 1 -19.65 -0.42 -1.05
CA MET A 1 -18.30 -0.21 -0.48
C MET A 1 -17.48 0.88 -1.21
N ARG A 2 -17.96 1.46 -2.32
CA ARG A 2 -17.35 2.68 -2.91
C ARG A 2 -17.63 3.96 -2.12
N ASP A 3 -18.74 3.98 -1.39
CA ASP A 3 -19.25 5.23 -0.80
C ASP A 3 -18.68 5.55 0.60
N ALA A 4 -18.08 4.57 1.30
CA ALA A 4 -17.55 4.77 2.67
C ALA A 4 -16.07 5.19 2.72
N ILE A 5 -15.34 5.00 1.61
CA ILE A 5 -13.91 5.28 1.53
C ILE A 5 -13.60 6.79 1.58
N PRO A 6 -14.38 7.70 0.95
CA PRO A 6 -14.07 9.15 0.97
C PRO A 6 -14.07 9.77 2.37
N GLU A 7 -15.01 9.38 3.24
CA GLU A 7 -15.18 9.95 4.59
C GLU A 7 -14.08 9.48 5.56
N LEU A 8 -13.72 8.19 5.48
CA LEU A 8 -12.58 7.65 6.22
C LEU A 8 -11.26 8.28 5.78
N LEU A 9 -11.09 8.61 4.49
CA LEU A 9 -9.88 9.26 3.99
C LEU A 9 -9.70 10.69 4.45
N GLU A 10 -10.76 11.49 4.50
CA GLU A 10 -10.64 12.85 5.04
C GLU A 10 -10.25 12.81 6.52
N THR A 11 -10.74 11.83 7.26
CA THR A 11 -10.41 11.64 8.68
C THR A 11 -8.96 11.17 8.87
N ILE A 12 -8.51 10.18 8.09
CA ILE A 12 -7.16 9.58 8.21
C ILE A 12 -6.07 10.48 7.63
N LEU A 13 -6.34 11.23 6.56
CA LEU A 13 -5.33 12.09 5.90
C LEU A 13 -5.11 13.43 6.62
N LEU A 14 -6.05 13.85 7.46
CA LEU A 14 -6.03 15.18 8.09
C LEU A 14 -5.66 15.15 9.57
N ASP A 15 -5.88 14.06 10.33
CA ASP A 15 -5.67 14.12 11.78
C ASP A 15 -5.18 12.80 12.42
N VAL A 16 -3.99 12.34 12.02
CA VAL A 16 -3.30 11.26 12.76
C VAL A 16 -2.79 11.80 14.10
N THR A 17 -3.45 11.38 15.19
CA THR A 17 -3.14 11.83 16.55
C THR A 17 -1.81 11.28 17.06
N ASP A 18 -1.23 11.87 18.11
CA ASP A 18 -0.01 11.33 18.74
C ASP A 18 -0.20 9.91 19.30
N THR A 19 -1.43 9.54 19.66
CA THR A 19 -1.78 8.18 20.07
C THR A 19 -1.72 7.21 18.88
N ASP A 20 -2.19 7.61 17.71
CA ASP A 20 -2.12 6.77 16.49
C ASP A 20 -0.67 6.54 16.08
N TRP A 21 0.18 7.58 16.19
CA TRP A 21 1.61 7.45 15.93
C TRP A 21 2.30 6.43 16.84
N ARG A 22 1.93 6.39 18.13
CA ARG A 22 2.48 5.41 19.06
C ARG A 22 2.12 3.97 18.65
N HIS A 23 0.90 3.73 18.17
CA HIS A 23 0.51 2.41 17.69
C HIS A 23 1.25 2.02 16.41
N LEU A 24 1.43 2.96 15.47
CA LEU A 24 2.20 2.74 14.26
C LEU A 24 3.67 2.41 14.58
N GLU A 25 4.28 3.11 15.54
CA GLU A 25 5.64 2.85 15.98
C GLU A 25 5.79 1.42 16.53
N LEU A 26 4.87 1.00 17.40
CA LEU A 26 4.84 -0.36 17.96
C LEU A 26 4.62 -1.45 16.90
N ALA A 27 3.90 -1.13 15.83
CA ALA A 27 3.68 -2.02 14.69
C ALA A 27 4.86 -2.07 13.70
N GLY A 28 5.97 -1.37 13.98
CA GLY A 28 7.12 -1.27 13.05
C GLY A 28 6.88 -0.31 11.88
N LEU A 29 5.80 0.47 11.93
CA LEU A 29 5.38 1.45 10.93
C LEU A 29 5.84 2.88 11.29
N GLY A 30 6.84 3.04 12.17
CA GLY A 30 7.37 4.35 12.57
C GLY A 30 7.93 5.17 11.39
N GLY A 31 8.33 4.50 10.30
CA GLY A 31 8.77 5.12 9.05
C GLY A 31 7.73 6.05 8.43
N PHE A 32 6.44 5.87 8.73
CA PHE A 32 5.38 6.75 8.23
C PHE A 32 5.50 8.19 8.70
N ARG A 33 6.25 8.44 9.77
CA ARG A 33 6.54 9.79 10.29
C ARG A 33 7.26 10.66 9.25
N TYR A 34 7.97 10.07 8.29
CA TYR A 34 8.55 10.78 7.16
C TYR A 34 7.48 11.45 6.29
N TYR A 35 6.39 10.72 5.97
CA TYR A 35 5.29 11.23 5.12
C TYR A 35 4.43 12.28 5.82
N ARG A 36 4.50 12.42 7.15
CA ARG A 36 3.87 13.53 7.89
C ARG A 36 4.36 14.89 7.38
N ARG A 37 5.63 14.98 6.96
CA ARG A 37 6.28 16.22 6.49
C ARG A 37 6.26 16.39 4.97
N VAL A 38 5.84 15.37 4.23
CA VAL A 38 5.69 15.48 2.77
C VAL A 38 4.43 16.29 2.47
N PRO A 39 4.52 17.35 1.64
CA PRO A 39 3.35 18.09 1.19
C PRO A 39 2.34 17.11 0.57
N ARG A 40 1.13 17.11 1.11
CA ARG A 40 0.05 16.23 0.67
C ARG A 40 -0.80 16.97 -0.34
N ASP A 41 -0.76 16.53 -1.60
CA ASP A 41 -1.76 16.93 -2.58
C ASP A 41 -3.03 16.12 -2.34
N VAL A 42 -3.91 16.68 -1.51
CA VAL A 42 -5.15 16.03 -1.08
C VAL A 42 -6.06 15.72 -2.28
N GLU A 43 -6.07 16.58 -3.29
CA GLU A 43 -6.90 16.38 -4.48
C GLU A 43 -6.34 15.28 -5.38
N LEU A 44 -5.02 15.18 -5.51
CA LEU A 44 -4.39 14.05 -6.18
C LEU A 44 -4.68 12.72 -5.45
N MET A 45 -4.50 12.68 -4.13
CA MET A 45 -4.79 11.47 -3.35
C MET A 45 -6.26 11.06 -3.46
N ARG A 46 -7.19 12.02 -3.37
CA ARG A 46 -8.62 11.77 -3.59
C ARG A 46 -8.90 11.23 -4.99
N ALA A 47 -8.23 11.76 -6.01
CA ALA A 47 -8.35 11.29 -7.37
C ALA A 47 -7.86 9.84 -7.54
N LEU A 48 -6.77 9.46 -6.88
CA LEU A 48 -6.25 8.09 -6.88
C LEU A 48 -7.21 7.13 -6.19
N VAL A 49 -7.68 7.49 -5.00
CA VAL A 49 -8.64 6.68 -4.23
C VAL A 49 -9.89 6.38 -5.04
N ARG A 50 -10.46 7.38 -5.72
CA ARG A 50 -11.67 7.18 -6.55
C ARG A 50 -11.46 6.20 -7.71
N ARG A 51 -10.21 5.98 -8.11
CA ARG A 51 -9.81 5.07 -9.19
C ARG A 51 -9.35 3.70 -8.68
N TRP A 52 -9.16 3.55 -7.37
CA TRP A 52 -8.76 2.30 -6.74
C TRP A 52 -9.90 1.29 -6.75
N ASP A 53 -9.64 0.11 -7.31
CA ASP A 53 -10.46 -1.07 -7.13
C ASP A 53 -9.85 -1.96 -6.04
N SER A 54 -10.53 -2.03 -4.89
CA SER A 54 -10.08 -2.84 -3.75
C SER A 54 -10.15 -4.34 -3.98
N HIS A 55 -10.86 -4.81 -5.01
CA HIS A 55 -10.93 -6.24 -5.32
C HIS A 55 -9.65 -6.71 -6.01
N THR A 56 -9.08 -5.87 -6.87
CA THR A 56 -7.93 -6.19 -7.72
C THR A 56 -6.64 -5.48 -7.30
N CYS A 57 -6.73 -4.55 -6.35
CA CYS A 57 -5.62 -3.67 -5.94
C CYS A 57 -5.04 -2.84 -7.10
N THR A 58 -5.91 -2.41 -8.01
CA THR A 58 -5.54 -1.72 -9.25
C THR A 58 -6.20 -0.34 -9.35
N PHE A 59 -5.46 0.65 -9.83
CA PHE A 59 -5.98 1.94 -10.23
C PHE A 59 -6.37 1.97 -11.70
N TRP A 60 -7.53 2.54 -11.97
CA TRP A 60 -8.05 2.73 -13.32
C TRP A 60 -7.80 4.16 -13.82
N PHE A 61 -6.87 4.32 -14.76
CA PHE A 61 -6.61 5.58 -15.47
C PHE A 61 -7.15 5.53 -16.90
N ARG A 62 -7.31 6.70 -17.53
CA ARG A 62 -7.71 6.77 -18.95
C ARG A 62 -6.70 6.10 -19.89
N THR A 63 -5.44 6.04 -19.47
CA THR A 63 -4.31 5.51 -20.24
C THR A 63 -4.03 4.04 -19.93
N GLY A 64 -4.73 3.42 -18.98
CA GLY A 64 -4.53 2.03 -18.59
C GLY A 64 -4.70 1.78 -17.09
N GLU A 65 -4.31 0.58 -16.68
CA GLU A 65 -4.33 0.11 -15.31
C GLU A 65 -2.95 0.27 -14.65
N MET A 66 -2.95 0.52 -13.34
CA MET A 66 -1.72 0.55 -12.53
C MET A 66 -1.93 -0.22 -11.23
N THR A 67 -1.14 -1.25 -11.00
CA THR A 67 -1.15 -2.02 -9.74
C THR A 67 0.07 -1.61 -8.91
N ILE A 68 -0.12 -1.37 -7.62
CA ILE A 68 1.02 -1.16 -6.70
C ILE A 68 1.60 -2.53 -6.37
N THR A 69 2.87 -2.75 -6.68
CA THR A 69 3.57 -3.97 -6.31
C THR A 69 4.05 -3.93 -4.86
N HIS A 70 4.41 -5.10 -4.32
CA HIS A 70 5.02 -5.15 -2.98
C HIS A 70 6.34 -4.37 -2.91
N GLU A 71 7.10 -4.36 -4.00
CA GLU A 71 8.32 -3.54 -4.13
C GLU A 71 7.99 -2.04 -4.07
N ASP A 72 6.93 -1.60 -4.76
CA ASP A 72 6.48 -0.21 -4.67
C ASP A 72 6.06 0.15 -3.25
N ILE A 73 5.36 -0.73 -2.53
CA ILE A 73 5.01 -0.52 -1.11
C ILE A 73 6.27 -0.38 -0.26
N TYR A 74 7.27 -1.24 -0.47
CA TYR A 74 8.56 -1.15 0.21
C TYR A 74 9.26 0.18 -0.08
N MET A 75 9.33 0.59 -1.34
CA MET A 75 10.00 1.83 -1.75
C MET A 75 9.24 3.07 -1.27
N ILE A 76 7.92 3.07 -1.41
CA ILE A 76 7.04 4.20 -1.10
C ILE A 76 6.83 4.35 0.40
N LEU A 77 6.82 3.28 1.19
CA LEU A 77 6.53 3.35 2.63
C LEU A 77 7.72 3.01 3.53
N ARG A 78 8.83 2.53 2.94
CA ARG A 78 10.01 2.00 3.66
C ARG A 78 9.67 0.95 4.72
N LEU A 79 8.59 0.21 4.50
CA LEU A 79 8.23 -0.89 5.37
C LEU A 79 9.18 -2.04 5.14
N PRO A 80 9.74 -2.68 6.17
CA PRO A 80 10.58 -3.84 5.97
C PRO A 80 9.76 -4.94 5.27
N ILE A 81 10.27 -5.45 4.15
CA ILE A 81 9.74 -6.70 3.58
C ILE A 81 10.13 -7.81 4.56
N THR A 82 9.14 -8.33 5.28
CA THR A 82 9.30 -9.46 6.19
C THR A 82 8.74 -10.73 5.57
N GLY A 83 9.37 -11.87 5.86
CA GLY A 83 8.97 -13.19 5.38
C GLY A 83 9.95 -13.75 4.35
N ASP A 84 9.93 -15.07 4.20
CA ASP A 84 10.74 -15.73 3.18
C ASP A 84 10.17 -15.45 1.78
N PRO A 85 11.02 -15.19 0.77
CA PRO A 85 10.55 -15.04 -0.59
C PRO A 85 9.80 -16.30 -1.02
N ILE A 86 8.56 -16.12 -1.48
CA ILE A 86 7.80 -17.22 -2.06
C ILE A 86 8.32 -17.43 -3.47
N GLU A 87 9.25 -18.36 -3.63
CA GLU A 87 9.66 -18.82 -4.95
C GLU A 87 8.55 -19.69 -5.54
N ILE A 88 7.82 -19.13 -6.51
CA ILE A 88 6.90 -19.94 -7.33
C ILE A 88 7.76 -20.72 -8.33
N THR A 89 8.24 -21.89 -7.93
CA THR A 89 8.97 -22.78 -8.82
C THR A 89 8.02 -23.31 -9.90
N PRO A 90 8.30 -23.12 -11.20
CA PRO A 90 7.48 -23.71 -12.26
C PRO A 90 7.38 -25.23 -12.07
N ARG A 91 6.20 -25.80 -12.31
CA ARG A 91 5.89 -27.22 -12.04
C ARG A 91 6.90 -28.18 -12.68
N GLU A 92 7.44 -27.81 -13.83
CA GLU A 92 8.45 -28.57 -14.57
C GLU A 92 9.80 -28.66 -13.83
N GLN A 93 10.17 -27.65 -13.05
CA GLN A 93 11.37 -27.66 -12.21
C GLN A 93 11.15 -28.39 -10.89
N GLN A 94 9.95 -28.34 -10.32
CA GLN A 94 9.59 -29.13 -9.13
C GLN A 94 9.66 -30.64 -9.40
N GLN A 95 9.25 -31.10 -10.59
CA GLN A 95 9.34 -32.50 -10.99
C GLN A 95 10.78 -32.99 -11.21
N ARG A 96 11.72 -32.10 -11.55
CA ARG A 96 13.14 -32.45 -11.72
C ARG A 96 13.91 -32.50 -10.40
N ALA A 97 13.46 -31.80 -9.37
CA ALA A 97 14.09 -31.80 -8.04
C ALA A 97 13.72 -33.02 -7.18
N LEU A 98 12.78 -33.87 -7.64
CA LEU A 98 12.29 -35.07 -6.95
C LEU A 98 12.82 -36.39 -7.55
N VAL A 99 13.78 -36.32 -8.47
CA VAL A 99 14.45 -37.45 -9.13
C VAL A 99 15.95 -37.39 -8.84
#